data_AF-A0A8S2DZI5-F1
#
_entry.id   AF-A0A8S2DZI5-F1
#
_cell.length_a   1.000
_cell.length_b   1.000
_cell.length_c   1.000
_cell.angle_alpha   90.00
_cell.angle_beta   90.00
_cell.angle_gamma   90.00
#
_symmetry.space_group_name_H-M   'P 1'
#
loop_
_entity.id
_entity.type
_entity.pdbx_description
1 polymer ?
#
loop_
_entity_poly.entity_id
_entity_poly.type
_entity_poly.pdbx_seq_one_letter_code
_entity_poly.pdbx_strand_id
1 'polypeptide(L)'
;MTSCKLLNDEDHALWFVHRTKCPSGGECKLLIEDPAHSNEFEHPQVCHEGGQCNNLSSEHLKAFRHVPLCRYGVECVEFNRGTASSHCKEFRHCKPMCRQGHFCVRFHDQKHMTEESHPFQPPCPFTPFYCRHHTLLSEVKNIQSLPPETQNHCLHFSHVCRYGRNCHEASELHWEKTIHIARNLCPYGNRCSKTTQEDHLNSFSHPNIADIRRLCVNPAYECPNRRTHDHIIRYRHNGNFDRSGVIRYFGLNMETNFVKNQESIIAAINDYNKKPLTKIPPEILKWIRGLQHVHRCSKVIFESILVHGHVMSREHMEHLLKPQFVAQAVQQHRRVQKIFDRHKIQTIEDRAKEYIRAIVNVEYAKKANVLPPSTGIGAGITSTSEENDCIIRRNETILSTLTSQEDVDIIRRCATEIAEASLNLHANPAGIGYVPDKALGTDRHVFSILGPHLGHYYGDIVLVFKHELKHHPDANFSMQAATSYSSGRNFTHRAWIKDSNTAEGRVKQFHGSKLHCSVPG
;
A
#
# COMPACT_ATOMS: atom_id res chain seq x y z
N MET A 1 30.40 16.91 -34.33
CA MET A 1 31.15 17.02 -35.60
C MET A 1 30.48 16.10 -36.61
N THR A 2 29.60 16.64 -37.47
CA THR A 2 29.86 17.16 -38.84
C THR A 2 30.25 16.06 -39.82
N SER A 3 29.28 15.67 -40.66
CA SER A 3 29.45 14.84 -41.86
C SER A 3 30.60 15.38 -42.73
N CYS A 4 31.55 14.53 -43.10
CA CYS A 4 32.63 14.90 -44.00
C CYS A 4 32.06 15.33 -45.36
N LYS A 5 32.40 16.53 -45.82
CA LYS A 5 31.91 17.09 -47.09
C LYS A 5 32.60 16.49 -48.34
N LEU A 6 33.62 15.65 -48.13
CA LEU A 6 34.48 15.06 -49.16
C LEU A 6 34.26 13.54 -49.30
N LEU A 7 33.14 13.01 -48.79
CA LEU A 7 32.79 11.58 -48.88
C LEU A 7 32.76 11.03 -50.32
N ASN A 8 32.61 11.91 -51.32
CA ASN A 8 32.53 11.55 -52.74
C ASN A 8 33.84 11.84 -53.51
N ASP A 9 34.91 12.24 -52.83
CA ASP A 9 36.23 12.49 -53.43
C ASP A 9 37.05 11.18 -53.42
N GLU A 10 37.50 10.73 -54.59
CA GLU A 10 38.15 9.41 -54.75
C GLU A 10 39.47 9.31 -53.97
N ASP A 11 40.26 10.38 -53.93
CA ASP A 11 41.50 10.42 -53.16
C ASP A 11 41.20 10.41 -51.65
N HIS A 12 40.19 11.17 -51.20
CA HIS A 12 39.77 11.16 -49.79
C HIS A 12 39.28 9.77 -49.35
N ALA A 13 38.52 9.06 -50.19
CA ALA A 13 38.06 7.71 -49.90
C ALA A 13 39.19 6.66 -49.86
N LEU A 14 40.28 6.88 -50.62
CA LEU A 14 41.47 6.02 -50.65
C LEU A 14 42.36 6.17 -49.42
N TRP A 15 42.45 7.38 -48.84
CA TRP A 15 43.37 7.68 -47.75
C TRP A 15 42.72 7.80 -46.36
N PHE A 16 41.39 7.95 -46.27
CA PHE A 16 40.68 8.16 -44.99
C PHE A 16 39.58 7.14 -44.73
N VAL A 17 39.73 6.34 -43.66
CA VAL A 17 38.70 5.41 -43.18
C VAL A 17 37.72 6.15 -42.26
N HIS A 18 36.49 6.36 -42.71
CA HIS A 18 35.41 6.88 -41.87
C HIS A 18 34.85 5.79 -40.96
N ARG A 19 35.08 5.90 -39.65
CA ARG A 19 34.50 4.99 -38.67
C ARG A 19 33.00 5.21 -38.56
N THR A 20 32.23 4.13 -38.53
CA THR A 20 30.78 4.18 -38.33
C THR A 20 30.46 4.52 -36.88
N LYS A 21 29.37 5.27 -36.61
CA LYS A 21 28.97 5.52 -35.23
C LYS A 21 28.54 4.22 -34.55
N CYS A 22 29.03 3.97 -33.34
CA CYS A 22 28.63 2.82 -32.56
C CYS A 22 27.11 2.84 -32.28
N PRO A 23 26.35 1.77 -32.60
CA PRO A 23 24.91 1.71 -32.32
C PRO A 23 24.58 1.82 -30.82
N SER A 24 25.51 1.40 -29.96
CA SER A 24 25.38 1.46 -28.50
C SER A 24 25.84 2.80 -27.91
N GLY A 25 26.37 3.73 -28.72
CA GLY A 25 26.77 5.07 -28.29
C GLY A 25 27.72 5.06 -27.08
N GLY A 26 27.41 5.90 -26.09
CA GLY A 26 28.16 6.01 -24.83
C GLY A 26 28.02 4.81 -23.88
N GLU A 27 27.06 3.92 -24.12
CA GLU A 27 26.78 2.72 -23.30
C GLU A 27 27.52 1.47 -23.82
N CYS A 28 28.37 1.61 -24.83
CA CYS A 28 29.08 0.48 -25.45
C CYS A 28 30.04 -0.20 -24.47
N LYS A 29 29.75 -1.46 -24.11
CA LYS A 29 30.62 -2.29 -23.25
C LYS A 29 31.82 -2.88 -23.99
N LEU A 30 31.68 -3.05 -25.31
CA LEU A 30 32.72 -3.63 -26.17
C LEU A 30 33.96 -2.75 -26.27
N LEU A 31 33.88 -1.46 -25.92
CA LEU A 31 35.04 -0.57 -25.89
C LEU A 31 36.09 -1.00 -24.85
N ILE A 32 35.67 -1.70 -23.79
CA ILE A 32 36.56 -2.19 -22.72
C ILE A 32 36.95 -3.66 -22.98
N GLU A 33 36.04 -4.43 -23.56
CA GLU A 33 36.18 -5.88 -23.76
C GLU A 33 36.91 -6.25 -25.07
N ASP A 34 36.83 -5.40 -26.10
CA ASP A 34 37.42 -5.62 -27.41
C ASP A 34 38.10 -4.35 -27.96
N PRO A 35 39.45 -4.24 -27.87
CA PRO A 35 40.19 -3.12 -28.42
C PRO A 35 39.99 -2.90 -29.93
N ALA A 36 39.67 -3.95 -30.70
CA ALA A 36 39.44 -3.86 -32.14
C ALA A 36 38.13 -3.13 -32.47
N HIS A 37 37.11 -3.21 -31.61
CA HIS A 37 35.83 -2.51 -31.77
C HIS A 37 36.02 -0.98 -31.89
N SER A 38 37.00 -0.44 -31.15
CA SER A 38 37.31 1.00 -31.19
C SER A 38 37.90 1.46 -32.52
N ASN A 39 38.48 0.55 -33.32
CA ASN A 39 39.02 0.84 -34.64
C ASN A 39 37.94 0.90 -35.73
N GLU A 40 36.85 0.16 -35.55
CA GLU A 40 35.73 0.10 -36.50
C GLU A 40 34.64 1.14 -36.21
N PHE A 41 34.45 1.51 -34.94
CA PHE A 41 33.35 2.38 -34.52
C PHE A 41 33.78 3.65 -33.77
N GLU A 42 33.22 4.78 -34.17
CA GLU A 42 33.34 6.07 -33.47
C GLU A 42 32.38 6.11 -32.28
N HIS A 43 32.90 6.55 -31.13
CA HIS A 43 32.15 6.65 -29.88
C HIS A 43 32.06 8.11 -29.40
N PRO A 44 31.02 8.46 -28.61
CA PRO A 44 30.82 9.83 -28.15
C PRO A 44 31.92 10.31 -27.19
N GLN A 45 31.95 11.63 -26.93
CA GLN A 45 32.88 12.20 -25.97
C GLN A 45 32.60 11.73 -24.55
N VAL A 46 33.62 11.79 -23.68
CA VAL A 46 33.44 11.51 -22.25
C VAL A 46 32.60 12.63 -21.63
N CYS A 47 31.69 12.29 -20.71
CA CYS A 47 30.87 13.26 -20.02
C CYS A 47 31.75 14.29 -19.28
N HIS A 48 31.43 15.57 -19.45
CA HIS A 48 32.17 16.68 -18.84
C HIS A 48 32.07 16.69 -17.30
N GLU A 49 30.99 16.13 -16.74
CA GLU A 49 30.81 15.95 -15.30
C GLU A 49 31.61 14.74 -14.76
N GLY A 50 32.18 13.91 -15.64
CA GLY A 50 33.04 12.78 -15.28
C GLY A 50 32.40 11.84 -14.24
N GLY A 51 33.13 11.56 -13.15
CA GLY A 51 32.64 10.74 -12.03
C GLY A 51 31.57 11.40 -11.16
N GLN A 52 31.35 12.71 -11.30
CA GLN A 52 30.31 13.44 -10.57
C GLN A 52 28.96 13.43 -11.30
N CYS A 53 28.93 12.92 -12.54
CA CYS A 53 27.71 12.88 -13.32
C CYS A 53 26.60 12.10 -12.60
N ASN A 54 25.46 12.74 -12.38
CA ASN A 54 24.27 12.10 -11.80
C ASN A 54 23.14 11.89 -12.83
N ASN A 55 23.34 12.32 -14.08
CA ASN A 55 22.36 12.19 -15.14
C ASN A 55 22.28 10.74 -15.66
N LEU A 56 21.13 10.11 -15.46
CA LEU A 56 20.88 8.72 -15.81
C LEU A 56 19.87 8.57 -16.96
N SER A 57 19.56 9.66 -17.69
CA SER A 57 18.66 9.59 -18.85
C SER A 57 19.30 8.78 -19.98
N SER A 58 18.49 8.01 -20.72
CA SER A 58 19.01 7.17 -21.81
C SER A 58 19.67 8.01 -22.90
N GLU A 59 19.15 9.20 -23.16
CA GLU A 59 19.70 10.17 -24.10
C GLU A 59 21.10 10.60 -23.68
N HIS A 60 21.29 10.92 -22.39
CA HIS A 60 22.57 11.34 -21.86
C HIS A 60 23.59 10.20 -21.91
N LEU A 61 23.22 9.01 -21.42
CA LEU A 61 24.11 7.84 -21.38
C LEU A 61 24.50 7.36 -22.78
N LYS A 62 23.64 7.55 -23.79
CA LYS A 62 23.96 7.29 -25.20
C LYS A 62 24.81 8.40 -25.82
N ALA A 63 24.62 9.66 -25.42
CA ALA A 63 25.33 10.80 -25.96
C ALA A 63 26.74 10.98 -25.37
N PHE A 64 27.04 10.41 -24.20
CA PHE A 64 28.33 10.58 -23.54
C PHE A 64 28.85 9.27 -22.95
N ARG A 65 30.17 9.07 -23.01
CA ARG A 65 30.83 7.97 -22.31
C ARG A 65 31.00 8.29 -20.83
N HIS A 66 30.76 7.31 -19.98
CA HIS A 66 30.94 7.41 -18.53
C HIS A 66 31.96 6.39 -18.03
N VAL A 67 32.62 6.74 -16.93
CA VAL A 67 33.46 5.81 -16.17
C VAL A 67 32.59 4.83 -15.37
N PRO A 68 33.11 3.64 -14.99
CA PRO A 68 32.36 2.63 -14.24
C PRO A 68 31.75 3.17 -12.94
N LEU A 69 30.67 2.55 -12.46
CA LEU A 69 30.06 2.93 -11.18
C LEU A 69 30.95 2.54 -9.99
N CYS A 70 31.11 3.45 -9.04
CA CYS A 70 31.75 3.14 -7.76
C CYS A 70 30.91 2.12 -6.99
N ARG A 71 31.56 1.10 -6.40
CA ARG A 71 30.88 0.08 -5.57
C ARG A 71 30.15 0.65 -4.35
N TYR A 72 30.56 1.83 -3.90
CA TYR A 72 29.97 2.55 -2.76
C TYR A 72 29.03 3.69 -3.18
N GLY A 73 28.88 3.94 -4.49
CA GLY A 73 27.99 4.96 -5.03
C GLY A 73 28.16 6.33 -4.36
N VAL A 74 27.04 6.94 -3.99
CA VAL A 74 26.98 8.25 -3.31
C VAL A 74 27.51 8.22 -1.87
N GLU A 75 27.65 7.04 -1.25
CA GLU A 75 28.17 6.88 0.11
C GLU A 75 29.70 6.76 0.15
N CYS A 76 30.37 6.84 -1.01
CA CYS A 76 31.82 6.74 -1.08
C CYS A 76 32.51 7.82 -0.25
N VAL A 77 33.32 7.41 0.73
CA VAL A 77 34.05 8.32 1.62
C VAL A 77 35.02 9.21 0.85
N GLU A 78 35.67 8.68 -0.19
CA GLU A 78 36.62 9.45 -1.01
C GLU A 78 35.92 10.53 -1.83
N PHE A 79 34.72 10.25 -2.34
CA PHE A 79 33.88 11.22 -3.03
C PHE A 79 33.38 12.32 -2.07
N ASN A 80 32.87 11.92 -0.90
CA ASN A 80 32.30 12.84 0.08
C ASN A 80 33.33 13.74 0.78
N ARG A 81 34.62 13.40 0.74
CA ARG A 81 35.70 14.26 1.26
C ARG A 81 36.02 15.46 0.36
N GLY A 82 35.37 15.60 -0.80
CA GLY A 82 35.46 16.78 -1.66
C GLY A 82 36.84 16.98 -2.31
N THR A 83 37.78 16.07 -2.10
CA THR A 83 39.02 16.04 -2.86
C THR A 83 38.71 15.42 -4.22
N ALA A 84 39.10 16.09 -5.29
CA ALA A 84 39.10 15.54 -6.65
C ALA A 84 40.14 14.40 -6.75
N SER A 85 39.94 13.35 -5.95
CA SER A 85 40.81 12.19 -5.89
C SER A 85 40.82 11.51 -7.25
N SER A 86 41.93 10.88 -7.60
CA SER A 86 42.04 10.01 -8.79
C SER A 86 40.84 9.06 -8.92
N HIS A 87 40.27 8.64 -7.79
CA HIS A 87 39.05 7.84 -7.73
C HIS A 87 37.84 8.45 -8.45
N CYS A 88 37.60 9.77 -8.38
CA CYS A 88 36.50 10.44 -9.11
C CYS A 88 36.76 10.58 -10.62
N LYS A 89 38.00 10.31 -11.07
CA LYS A 89 38.34 10.21 -12.50
C LYS A 89 38.15 8.78 -13.04
N GLU A 90 38.14 7.79 -12.16
CA GLU A 90 38.02 6.37 -12.51
C GLU A 90 36.63 5.79 -12.25
N PHE A 91 35.87 6.40 -11.34
CA PHE A 91 34.57 5.91 -10.93
C PHE A 91 33.53 7.02 -10.83
N ARG A 92 32.28 6.63 -11.12
CA ARG A 92 31.10 7.48 -11.06
C ARG A 92 30.30 7.21 -9.79
N HIS A 93 29.92 8.27 -9.07
CA HIS A 93 29.28 8.21 -7.76
C HIS A 93 27.82 8.63 -7.82
N CYS A 94 27.01 7.87 -8.55
CA CYS A 94 25.56 8.03 -8.57
C CYS A 94 24.85 6.81 -7.95
N LYS A 95 23.56 6.95 -7.67
CA LYS A 95 22.75 5.80 -7.24
C LYS A 95 22.70 4.76 -8.38
N PRO A 96 22.84 3.46 -8.09
CA PRO A 96 22.63 2.42 -9.09
C PRO A 96 21.20 2.48 -9.64
N MET A 97 21.05 2.22 -10.93
CA MET A 97 19.73 2.12 -11.55
C MET A 97 18.98 0.89 -11.02
N CYS A 98 17.71 1.07 -10.69
CA CYS A 98 16.85 -0.03 -10.29
C CYS A 98 16.71 -1.04 -11.41
N ARG A 99 16.98 -2.32 -11.13
CA ARG A 99 16.87 -3.42 -12.12
C ARG A 99 15.47 -3.55 -12.71
N GLN A 100 14.44 -3.12 -11.97
CA GLN A 100 13.05 -3.17 -12.41
C GLN A 100 12.62 -1.91 -13.16
N GLY A 101 13.40 -0.81 -13.11
CA GLY A 101 13.08 0.45 -13.79
C GLY A 101 11.64 0.91 -13.54
N HIS A 102 10.90 1.17 -14.62
CA HIS A 102 9.47 1.56 -14.56
C HIS A 102 8.53 0.49 -13.98
N PHE A 103 8.99 -0.76 -13.88
CA PHE A 103 8.22 -1.90 -13.36
C PHE A 103 8.54 -2.19 -11.90
N CYS A 104 9.22 -1.26 -11.22
CA CYS A 104 9.58 -1.41 -9.82
C CYS A 104 8.34 -1.64 -8.95
N VAL A 105 8.26 -2.81 -8.31
CA VAL A 105 7.22 -3.17 -7.33
C VAL A 105 7.57 -2.69 -5.91
N ARG A 106 8.83 -2.28 -5.72
CA ARG A 106 9.40 -1.79 -4.45
C ARG A 106 9.26 -0.29 -4.28
N PHE A 107 8.36 0.35 -5.03
CA PHE A 107 8.21 1.81 -5.02
C PHE A 107 7.73 2.37 -3.67
N HIS A 108 7.22 1.54 -2.76
CA HIS A 108 6.91 1.94 -1.37
C HIS A 108 8.03 1.63 -0.36
N ASP A 109 9.11 0.98 -0.77
CA ASP A 109 10.27 0.73 0.10
C ASP A 109 11.17 1.97 0.10
N GLN A 110 11.04 2.80 1.15
CA GLN A 110 11.77 4.07 1.26
C GLN A 110 13.29 3.89 1.16
N LYS A 111 13.81 2.77 1.70
CA LYS A 111 15.23 2.47 1.63
C LYS A 111 15.64 2.21 0.18
N HIS A 112 14.90 1.36 -0.53
CA HIS A 112 15.11 1.10 -1.95
C HIS A 112 15.01 2.37 -2.81
N MET A 113 13.99 3.20 -2.59
CA MET A 113 13.82 4.47 -3.30
C MET A 113 14.93 5.49 -2.99
N THR A 114 15.60 5.34 -1.84
CA THR A 114 16.73 6.19 -1.46
C THR A 114 18.05 5.66 -2.01
N GLU A 115 18.24 4.34 -2.07
CA GLU A 115 19.49 3.70 -2.49
C GLU A 115 19.59 3.51 -4.00
N GLU A 116 18.48 3.35 -4.71
CA GLU A 116 18.43 3.12 -6.15
C GLU A 116 17.82 4.33 -6.90
N SER A 117 18.19 4.49 -8.17
CA SER A 117 17.57 5.46 -9.07
C SER A 117 16.48 4.80 -9.91
N HIS A 118 15.38 5.51 -10.11
CA HIS A 118 14.26 5.06 -10.93
C HIS A 118 14.02 6.06 -12.06
N PRO A 119 13.52 5.60 -13.21
CA PRO A 119 13.19 6.47 -14.34
C PRO A 119 11.85 7.21 -14.18
N PHE A 120 11.29 7.19 -12.97
CA PHE A 120 10.04 7.87 -12.63
C PHE A 120 10.24 8.79 -11.42
N GLN A 121 9.43 9.84 -11.31
CA GLN A 121 9.42 10.76 -10.16
C GLN A 121 9.05 10.07 -8.84
N PRO A 122 9.35 10.65 -7.66
CA PRO A 122 8.98 10.05 -6.38
C PRO A 122 7.53 9.55 -6.37
N PRO A 123 7.29 8.29 -5.97
CA PRO A 123 5.96 7.70 -5.99
C PRO A 123 5.03 8.48 -5.04
N CYS A 124 3.80 8.72 -5.49
CA CYS A 124 2.79 9.28 -4.61
C CYS A 124 2.52 8.30 -3.45
N PRO A 125 2.52 8.73 -2.18
CA PRO A 125 2.29 7.85 -1.03
C PRO A 125 0.89 7.19 -1.07
N PHE A 126 -0.04 7.78 -1.83
CA PHE A 126 -1.42 7.29 -1.98
C PHE A 126 -1.65 6.48 -3.26
N THR A 127 -0.63 6.23 -4.07
CA THR A 127 -0.73 5.34 -5.24
C THR A 127 -0.73 3.87 -4.79
N PRO A 128 -1.50 2.95 -5.41
CA PRO A 128 -2.29 3.08 -6.64
C PRO A 128 -3.73 3.60 -6.47
N PHE A 129 -4.32 3.51 -5.27
CA PHE A 129 -5.79 3.57 -5.15
C PHE A 129 -6.35 4.81 -4.48
N TYR A 130 -5.55 5.56 -3.73
CA TYR A 130 -6.01 6.55 -2.76
C TYR A 130 -5.68 8.00 -3.13
N CYS A 131 -4.93 8.21 -4.21
CA CYS A 131 -4.63 9.56 -4.65
C CYS A 131 -5.86 10.21 -5.31
N ARG A 132 -6.47 11.19 -4.63
CA ARG A 132 -7.58 11.99 -5.15
C ARG A 132 -7.19 12.75 -6.42
N HIS A 133 -5.99 13.32 -6.45
CA HIS A 133 -5.49 14.07 -7.61
C HIS A 133 -5.38 13.18 -8.86
N HIS A 134 -4.78 12.01 -8.73
CA HIS A 134 -4.66 11.05 -9.84
C HIS A 134 -6.01 10.48 -10.27
N THR A 135 -6.94 10.29 -9.33
CA THR A 135 -8.31 9.91 -9.66
C THR A 135 -8.95 10.94 -10.59
N LEU A 136 -8.91 12.22 -10.21
CA LEU A 136 -9.46 13.32 -11.01
C LEU A 136 -8.78 13.41 -12.39
N LEU A 137 -7.45 13.29 -12.43
CA LEU A 137 -6.70 13.27 -13.68
C LEU A 137 -7.18 12.14 -14.61
N SER A 138 -7.44 10.96 -14.06
CA SER A 138 -7.85 9.79 -14.83
C SER A 138 -9.27 9.85 -15.41
N GLU A 139 -10.06 10.84 -14.96
CA GLU A 139 -11.47 11.04 -15.31
C GLU A 139 -11.67 12.18 -16.31
N VAL A 140 -10.73 13.12 -16.41
CA VAL A 140 -10.81 14.24 -17.36
C VAL A 140 -10.21 13.90 -18.72
N LYS A 141 -10.75 14.51 -19.78
CA LYS A 141 -10.17 14.45 -21.13
C LYS A 141 -9.10 15.53 -21.37
N ASN A 142 -9.15 16.59 -20.59
CA ASN A 142 -8.30 17.77 -20.73
C ASN A 142 -7.72 18.10 -19.34
N ILE A 143 -6.39 18.10 -19.22
CA ILE A 143 -5.71 18.32 -17.95
C ILE A 143 -5.84 19.76 -17.45
N GLN A 144 -5.99 20.73 -18.36
CA GLN A 144 -6.14 22.15 -18.04
C GLN A 144 -7.47 22.45 -17.33
N SER A 145 -8.47 21.55 -17.39
CA SER A 145 -9.71 21.71 -16.63
C SER A 145 -9.59 21.32 -15.16
N LEU A 146 -8.44 20.80 -14.72
CA LEU A 146 -8.21 20.41 -13.32
C LEU A 146 -7.73 21.59 -12.48
N PRO A 147 -7.98 21.60 -11.17
CA PRO A 147 -7.38 22.58 -10.26
C PRO A 147 -5.84 22.57 -10.35
N PRO A 148 -5.16 23.74 -10.27
CA PRO A 148 -3.70 23.82 -10.36
C PRO A 148 -2.97 22.90 -9.37
N GLU A 149 -3.49 22.76 -8.15
CA GLU A 149 -2.96 21.84 -7.13
C GLU A 149 -2.94 20.38 -7.62
N THR A 150 -3.97 19.95 -8.34
CA THR A 150 -4.06 18.58 -8.87
C THR A 150 -3.08 18.36 -10.01
N GLN A 151 -2.92 19.36 -10.88
CA GLN A 151 -1.93 19.32 -11.96
C GLN A 151 -0.51 19.23 -11.37
N ASN A 152 -0.19 20.10 -10.42
CA ASN A 152 1.11 20.13 -9.75
C ASN A 152 1.41 18.82 -9.01
N HIS A 153 0.43 18.26 -8.30
CA HIS A 153 0.57 16.96 -7.64
C HIS A 153 0.97 15.86 -8.63
N CYS A 154 0.28 15.77 -9.76
CA CYS A 154 0.52 14.70 -10.75
C CYS A 154 1.77 14.94 -11.61
N LEU A 155 2.29 16.17 -11.63
CA LEU A 155 3.60 16.47 -12.22
C LEU A 155 4.75 16.16 -11.25
N HIS A 156 4.54 16.32 -9.95
CA HIS A 156 5.57 16.11 -8.93
C HIS A 156 5.71 14.66 -8.51
N PHE A 157 4.60 13.91 -8.43
CA PHE A 157 4.61 12.52 -7.99
C PHE A 157 4.24 11.55 -9.10
N SER A 158 4.87 10.38 -9.10
CA SER A 158 4.49 9.29 -10.00
C SER A 158 3.33 8.46 -9.44
N HIS A 159 2.50 7.94 -10.34
CA HIS A 159 1.37 7.08 -10.00
C HIS A 159 1.43 5.74 -10.73
N VAL A 160 0.76 4.73 -10.21
CA VAL A 160 0.69 3.44 -10.89
C VAL A 160 -0.19 3.58 -12.13
N CYS A 161 0.36 3.22 -13.28
CA CYS A 161 -0.34 3.22 -14.55
C CYS A 161 -1.59 2.33 -14.45
N ARG A 162 -2.73 2.87 -14.89
CA ARG A 162 -4.02 2.19 -14.79
C ARG A 162 -4.12 0.92 -15.62
N TYR A 163 -3.28 0.78 -16.65
CA TYR A 163 -3.22 -0.38 -17.51
C TYR A 163 -2.07 -1.34 -17.17
N GLY A 164 -1.21 -0.98 -16.21
CA GLY A 164 -0.10 -1.83 -15.79
C GLY A 164 0.69 -2.36 -16.97
N ARG A 165 0.84 -3.68 -17.06
CA ARG A 165 1.55 -4.34 -18.17
C ARG A 165 0.89 -4.25 -19.54
N ASN A 166 -0.39 -3.86 -19.62
CA ASN A 166 -1.15 -3.70 -20.87
C ASN A 166 -1.16 -2.24 -21.35
N CYS A 167 -0.32 -1.38 -20.78
CA CYS A 167 -0.19 0.00 -21.24
C CYS A 167 0.43 0.04 -22.65
N HIS A 168 -0.20 0.80 -23.55
CA HIS A 168 0.29 1.04 -24.92
C HIS A 168 0.77 2.49 -25.12
N GLU A 169 0.74 3.31 -24.07
CA GLU A 169 1.18 4.69 -24.13
C GLU A 169 2.72 4.74 -24.27
N ALA A 170 3.19 5.48 -25.26
CA ALA A 170 4.60 5.55 -25.63
C ALA A 170 5.22 6.93 -25.36
N SER A 171 4.43 7.92 -24.93
CA SER A 171 4.95 9.25 -24.60
C SER A 171 5.95 9.21 -23.45
N GLU A 172 7.05 9.92 -23.62
CA GLU A 172 8.11 10.06 -22.62
C GLU A 172 7.56 10.55 -21.27
N LEU A 173 6.70 11.57 -21.32
CA LEU A 173 6.05 12.11 -20.13
C LEU A 173 5.25 11.04 -19.36
N HIS A 174 4.57 10.12 -20.05
CA HIS A 174 3.85 9.04 -19.37
C HIS A 174 4.81 8.11 -18.66
N TRP A 175 5.92 7.73 -19.31
CA TRP A 175 6.93 6.85 -18.70
C TRP A 175 7.63 7.51 -17.51
N GLU A 176 7.91 8.82 -17.57
CA GLU A 176 8.49 9.58 -16.45
C GLU A 176 7.56 9.75 -15.25
N LYS A 177 6.24 9.75 -15.47
CA LYS A 177 5.24 10.04 -14.42
C LYS A 177 4.48 8.80 -13.97
N THR A 178 4.76 7.62 -14.51
CA THR A 178 4.01 6.41 -14.18
C THR A 178 4.85 5.18 -13.87
N ILE A 179 4.28 4.35 -12.98
CA ILE A 179 4.85 3.09 -12.51
C ILE A 179 4.00 1.95 -13.08
N HIS A 180 4.62 1.01 -13.78
CA HIS A 180 3.93 -0.06 -14.48
C HIS A 180 3.99 -1.35 -13.66
N ILE A 181 2.99 -1.60 -12.82
CA ILE A 181 2.92 -2.83 -12.03
C ILE A 181 2.31 -3.95 -12.88
N ALA A 182 3.07 -5.04 -13.06
CA ALA A 182 2.62 -6.20 -13.80
C ALA A 182 1.78 -7.13 -12.91
N ARG A 183 0.47 -7.23 -13.17
CA ARG A 183 -0.37 -8.29 -12.60
C ARG A 183 -0.33 -9.56 -13.46
N ASN A 184 -0.86 -10.64 -12.90
CA ASN A 184 -1.02 -11.91 -13.63
C ASN A 184 -2.03 -11.72 -14.77
N LEU A 185 -1.69 -12.17 -15.97
CA LEU A 185 -2.65 -12.19 -17.07
C LEU A 185 -3.76 -13.21 -16.77
N CYS A 186 -5.02 -12.83 -17.02
CA CYS A 186 -6.11 -13.78 -16.97
C CYS A 186 -5.87 -14.88 -18.02
N PRO A 187 -5.89 -16.18 -17.64
CA PRO A 187 -5.63 -17.27 -18.59
C PRO A 187 -6.68 -17.35 -19.71
N TYR A 188 -7.86 -16.78 -19.49
CA TYR A 188 -8.96 -16.73 -20.47
C TYR A 188 -9.01 -15.42 -21.26
N GLY A 189 -8.13 -14.46 -20.96
CA GLY A 189 -8.03 -13.17 -21.66
C GLY A 189 -9.39 -12.48 -21.84
N ASN A 190 -9.73 -12.18 -23.09
CA ASN A 190 -11.00 -11.53 -23.47
C ASN A 190 -12.22 -12.46 -23.43
N ARG A 191 -12.03 -13.79 -23.30
CA ARG A 191 -13.12 -14.78 -23.21
C ARG A 191 -13.48 -15.12 -21.77
N CYS A 192 -12.94 -14.38 -20.80
CA CYS A 192 -13.19 -14.66 -19.40
C CYS A 192 -14.65 -14.36 -19.03
N SER A 193 -15.35 -15.34 -18.48
CA SER A 193 -16.72 -15.17 -17.96
C SER A 193 -16.77 -14.47 -16.60
N LYS A 194 -15.63 -14.23 -15.96
CA LYS A 194 -15.51 -13.63 -14.62
C LYS A 194 -15.20 -12.12 -14.66
N THR A 195 -15.37 -11.47 -15.81
CA THR A 195 -15.16 -10.03 -15.98
C THR A 195 -16.18 -9.15 -15.25
N THR A 196 -17.21 -9.74 -14.64
CA THR A 196 -18.15 -9.05 -13.74
C THR A 196 -17.83 -9.26 -12.27
N GLN A 197 -16.82 -10.08 -11.94
CA GLN A 197 -16.42 -10.36 -10.57
C GLN A 197 -15.27 -9.42 -10.17
N GLU A 198 -15.54 -8.51 -9.24
CA GLU A 198 -14.56 -7.54 -8.70
C GLU A 198 -13.25 -8.22 -8.27
N ASP A 199 -13.33 -9.24 -7.41
CA ASP A 199 -12.15 -9.97 -6.91
C ASP A 199 -11.29 -10.56 -8.05
N HIS A 200 -11.92 -10.99 -9.15
CA HIS A 200 -11.21 -11.50 -10.32
C HIS A 200 -10.47 -10.38 -11.05
N LEU A 201 -11.16 -9.27 -11.32
CA LEU A 201 -10.58 -8.10 -11.98
C LEU A 201 -9.45 -7.45 -11.16
N ASN A 202 -9.49 -7.56 -9.84
CA ASN A 202 -8.45 -7.02 -8.97
C ASN A 202 -7.23 -7.95 -8.88
N SER A 203 -7.38 -9.24 -9.22
CA SER A 203 -6.30 -10.24 -9.21
C SER A 203 -5.62 -10.45 -10.57
N PHE A 204 -6.32 -10.18 -11.67
CA PHE A 204 -5.86 -10.48 -13.03
C PHE A 204 -5.98 -9.28 -13.97
N SER A 205 -4.97 -9.12 -14.83
CA SER A 205 -5.01 -8.20 -15.96
C SER A 205 -5.79 -8.82 -17.12
N HIS A 206 -6.61 -8.00 -17.78
CA HIS A 206 -7.26 -8.32 -19.05
C HIS A 206 -6.83 -7.33 -20.13
N PRO A 207 -6.74 -7.74 -21.41
CA PRO A 207 -6.32 -6.85 -22.49
C PRO A 207 -7.16 -5.57 -22.61
N ASN A 208 -8.47 -5.66 -22.40
CA ASN A 208 -9.41 -4.57 -22.63
C ASN A 208 -10.01 -3.97 -21.33
N ILE A 209 -9.42 -4.28 -20.17
CA ILE A 209 -9.89 -3.77 -18.88
C ILE A 209 -8.69 -3.18 -18.15
N ALA A 210 -8.82 -1.93 -17.70
CA ALA A 210 -7.78 -1.30 -16.89
C ALA A 210 -7.60 -2.06 -15.56
N ASP A 211 -6.36 -2.36 -15.20
CA ASP A 211 -5.99 -2.91 -13.88
C ASP A 211 -6.49 -2.02 -12.73
N ILE A 212 -6.51 -0.71 -12.96
CA ILE A 212 -7.10 0.28 -12.04
C ILE A 212 -8.26 0.96 -12.78
N ARG A 213 -9.50 0.61 -12.45
CA ARG A 213 -10.72 1.18 -13.05
C ARG A 213 -11.06 2.58 -12.48
N ARG A 214 -11.86 3.37 -13.21
CA ARG A 214 -12.26 4.73 -12.79
C ARG A 214 -13.15 4.67 -11.56
N LEU A 215 -13.17 5.70 -10.72
CA LEU A 215 -14.16 5.74 -9.66
C LEU A 215 -15.52 6.11 -10.27
N CYS A 216 -16.57 5.39 -9.87
CA CYS A 216 -17.93 5.73 -10.26
C CYS A 216 -18.33 7.05 -9.61
N VAL A 217 -18.91 7.96 -10.40
CA VAL A 217 -19.46 9.24 -9.93
C VAL A 217 -20.58 9.02 -8.91
N ASN A 218 -21.41 8.00 -9.13
CA ASN A 218 -22.48 7.64 -8.23
C ASN A 218 -21.96 6.72 -7.11
N PRO A 219 -22.34 6.98 -5.84
CA PRO A 219 -22.17 6.02 -4.76
C PRO A 219 -22.70 4.62 -5.15
N ALA A 220 -22.05 3.53 -4.74
CA ALA A 220 -22.47 2.18 -5.15
C ALA A 220 -23.91 1.79 -4.77
N TYR A 221 -24.56 2.47 -3.80
CA TYR A 221 -25.99 2.24 -3.51
C TYR A 221 -26.94 3.01 -4.43
N GLU A 222 -26.49 4.11 -5.00
CA GLU A 222 -27.26 4.98 -5.89
C GLU A 222 -26.93 4.72 -7.37
N CYS A 223 -25.87 3.96 -7.66
CA CYS A 223 -25.52 3.65 -9.04
C CYS A 223 -26.49 2.62 -9.64
N PRO A 224 -27.37 3.01 -10.59
CA PRO A 224 -28.30 2.08 -11.22
C PRO A 224 -27.57 1.06 -12.10
N ASN A 225 -26.42 1.45 -12.64
CA ASN A 225 -25.64 0.66 -13.60
C ASN A 225 -24.63 -0.28 -12.93
N ARG A 226 -24.61 -0.38 -11.60
CA ARG A 226 -23.54 -1.07 -10.85
C ARG A 226 -23.34 -2.55 -11.18
N ARG A 227 -24.37 -3.21 -11.74
CA ARG A 227 -24.34 -4.62 -12.14
C ARG A 227 -24.20 -4.82 -13.66
N THR A 228 -24.21 -3.74 -14.43
CA THR A 228 -24.10 -3.82 -15.88
C THR A 228 -22.66 -4.10 -16.27
N HIS A 229 -22.48 -4.98 -17.26
CA HIS A 229 -21.15 -5.40 -17.68
C HIS A 229 -20.27 -4.21 -18.11
N ASP A 230 -20.80 -3.31 -18.95
CA ASP A 230 -20.09 -2.11 -19.43
C ASP A 230 -19.63 -1.19 -18.30
N HIS A 231 -20.43 -1.09 -17.25
CA HIS A 231 -20.08 -0.29 -16.09
C HIS A 231 -18.97 -0.94 -15.26
N ILE A 232 -19.06 -2.24 -14.98
CA ILE A 232 -18.06 -2.97 -14.17
C ILE A 232 -16.69 -2.96 -14.83
N ILE A 233 -16.61 -3.05 -16.16
CA ILE A 233 -15.32 -3.02 -16.88
C ILE A 233 -14.67 -1.62 -16.86
N ARG A 234 -15.45 -0.54 -16.74
CA ARG A 234 -14.95 0.85 -16.79
C ARG A 234 -14.74 1.47 -15.41
N TYR A 235 -15.63 1.14 -14.48
CA TYR A 235 -15.76 1.78 -13.20
C TYR A 235 -15.65 0.77 -12.06
N ARG A 236 -14.83 1.12 -11.08
CA ARG A 236 -14.96 0.63 -9.71
C ARG A 236 -15.81 1.63 -8.94
N HIS A 237 -16.65 1.19 -8.02
CA HIS A 237 -17.40 2.15 -7.23
C HIS A 237 -16.52 2.69 -6.11
N ASN A 238 -16.58 4.02 -5.89
CA ASN A 238 -16.07 4.58 -4.66
C ASN A 238 -16.86 3.94 -3.51
N GLY A 239 -16.18 3.66 -2.41
CA GLY A 239 -16.70 2.79 -1.37
C GLY A 239 -17.91 3.34 -0.60
N ASN A 240 -18.78 4.18 -1.13
CA ASN A 240 -19.99 4.52 -0.37
C ASN A 240 -20.96 3.30 -0.22
N PHE A 241 -20.67 2.16 -0.87
CA PHE A 241 -21.06 0.82 -0.37
C PHE A 241 -19.87 -0.03 0.14
N ASP A 242 -18.67 0.09 -0.47
CA ASP A 242 -17.46 -0.67 -0.11
C ASP A 242 -16.50 0.00 0.92
N ARG A 243 -16.87 1.08 1.60
CA ARG A 243 -16.16 1.76 2.72
C ARG A 243 -16.49 1.07 4.04
N SER A 244 -17.24 -0.04 4.01
CA SER A 244 -17.05 -1.10 5.00
C SER A 244 -15.81 -1.95 4.71
N GLY A 245 -15.08 -1.70 3.62
CA GLY A 245 -13.89 -2.45 3.17
C GLY A 245 -12.74 -1.59 2.62
N VAL A 246 -12.84 -0.26 2.64
CA VAL A 246 -11.68 0.60 2.38
C VAL A 246 -10.96 0.80 3.70
N ILE A 247 -10.00 -0.09 3.97
CA ILE A 247 -9.06 0.05 5.09
C ILE A 247 -8.30 1.36 4.87
N ARG A 248 -8.30 2.24 5.88
CA ARG A 248 -7.48 3.46 5.83
C ARG A 248 -6.01 3.04 5.86
N TYR A 249 -5.17 3.74 5.10
CA TYR A 249 -3.73 3.59 5.22
C TYR A 249 -3.25 4.27 6.50
N PHE A 250 -2.56 3.53 7.35
CA PHE A 250 -1.99 3.97 8.62
C PHE A 250 -0.45 3.90 8.64
N GLY A 251 0.18 3.34 7.60
CA GLY A 251 1.64 3.22 7.55
C GLY A 251 2.20 2.22 8.56
N LEU A 252 1.45 1.16 8.89
CA LEU A 252 1.84 0.17 9.90
C LEU A 252 3.10 -0.63 9.51
N ASN A 253 3.43 -0.64 8.22
CA ASN A 253 4.56 -1.39 7.67
C ASN A 253 5.69 -0.50 7.12
N MET A 254 5.71 0.82 7.39
CA MET A 254 6.73 1.73 6.82
C MET A 254 8.17 1.30 7.10
N GLU A 255 8.43 0.65 8.23
CA GLU A 255 9.75 0.18 8.63
C GLU A 255 10.06 -1.26 8.15
N THR A 256 9.11 -1.95 7.51
CA THR A 256 9.26 -3.35 7.12
C THR A 256 9.80 -3.48 5.70
N ASN A 257 11.01 -4.05 5.57
CA ASN A 257 11.57 -4.37 4.26
C ASN A 257 11.13 -5.76 3.80
N PHE A 258 9.95 -5.84 3.18
CA PHE A 258 9.36 -7.12 2.74
C PHE A 258 10.23 -7.88 1.74
N VAL A 259 10.98 -7.19 0.87
CA VAL A 259 11.86 -7.83 -0.13
C VAL A 259 13.05 -8.47 0.54
N LYS A 260 13.76 -7.72 1.38
CA LYS A 260 14.89 -8.24 2.15
C LYS A 260 14.46 -9.42 3.02
N ASN A 261 13.27 -9.34 3.64
CA ASN A 261 12.70 -10.44 4.40
C ASN A 261 12.51 -11.68 3.51
N GLN A 262 11.86 -11.53 2.35
CA GLN A 262 11.65 -12.63 1.40
C GLN A 262 12.97 -13.24 0.91
N GLU A 263 13.94 -12.43 0.49
CA GLU A 263 15.26 -12.89 0.05
C GLU A 263 16.00 -13.65 1.16
N SER A 264 15.98 -13.13 2.39
CA SER A 264 16.61 -13.77 3.54
C SER A 264 15.96 -15.10 3.88
N ILE A 265 14.62 -15.19 3.80
CA ILE A 265 13.87 -16.41 4.00
C ILE A 265 14.21 -17.45 2.92
N ILE A 266 14.20 -17.05 1.65
CA ILE A 266 14.52 -17.95 0.52
C ILE A 266 15.96 -18.46 0.65
N ALA A 267 16.91 -17.58 0.98
CA ALA A 267 18.30 -17.95 1.19
C ALA A 267 18.45 -18.97 2.33
N ALA A 268 17.80 -18.75 3.48
CA ALA A 268 17.84 -19.66 4.61
C ALA A 268 17.23 -21.04 4.27
N ILE A 269 16.12 -21.06 3.52
CA ILE A 269 15.50 -22.31 3.05
C ILE A 269 16.42 -23.05 2.08
N ASN A 270 17.04 -22.34 1.13
CA ASN A 270 17.94 -22.96 0.15
C ASN A 270 19.22 -23.49 0.80
N ASP A 271 19.80 -22.76 1.77
CA ASP A 271 20.95 -23.21 2.56
C ASP A 271 20.63 -24.51 3.30
N TYR A 272 19.48 -24.55 3.98
CA TYR A 272 19.00 -25.75 4.66
C TYR A 272 18.77 -26.93 3.70
N ASN A 273 18.17 -26.69 2.54
CA ASN A 273 17.92 -27.72 1.53
C ASN A 273 19.17 -28.12 0.74
N LYS A 274 20.30 -27.41 0.91
CA LYS A 274 21.56 -27.57 0.15
C LYS A 274 21.41 -27.46 -1.38
N LYS A 275 20.23 -27.08 -1.88
CA LYS A 275 19.89 -26.92 -3.30
C LYS A 275 18.77 -25.88 -3.44
N PRO A 276 18.83 -25.03 -4.48
CA PRO A 276 17.74 -24.10 -4.77
C PRO A 276 16.47 -24.85 -5.18
N LEU A 277 15.33 -24.41 -4.67
CA LEU A 277 14.02 -24.86 -5.16
C LEU A 277 13.78 -24.28 -6.55
N THR A 278 14.02 -25.08 -7.60
CA THR A 278 14.01 -24.60 -8.99
C THR A 278 12.64 -24.63 -9.66
N LYS A 279 11.69 -25.45 -9.17
CA LYS A 279 10.30 -25.50 -9.67
C LYS A 279 9.31 -25.82 -8.56
N ILE A 280 8.34 -24.93 -8.36
CA ILE A 280 7.16 -25.20 -7.52
C ILE A 280 6.05 -25.73 -8.44
N PRO A 281 5.45 -26.88 -8.14
CA PRO A 281 4.36 -27.42 -8.95
C PRO A 281 3.19 -26.42 -9.12
N PRO A 282 2.65 -26.23 -10.35
CA PRO A 282 1.61 -25.24 -10.62
C PRO A 282 0.35 -25.39 -9.76
N GLU A 283 0.00 -26.61 -9.37
CA GLU A 283 -1.13 -26.94 -8.50
C GLU A 283 -0.95 -26.39 -7.08
N ILE A 284 0.28 -26.43 -6.54
CA ILE A 284 0.60 -25.85 -5.23
C ILE A 284 0.50 -24.33 -5.32
N LEU A 285 1.04 -23.73 -6.38
CA LEU A 285 0.92 -22.29 -6.62
C LEU A 285 -0.55 -21.85 -6.74
N LYS A 286 -1.36 -22.62 -7.48
CA LYS A 286 -2.79 -22.36 -7.64
C LYS A 286 -3.52 -22.46 -6.30
N TRP A 287 -3.19 -23.47 -5.49
CA TRP A 287 -3.76 -23.65 -4.16
C TRP A 287 -3.42 -22.48 -3.23
N ILE A 288 -2.14 -22.10 -3.12
CA ILE A 288 -1.69 -20.97 -2.29
C ILE A 288 -2.34 -19.65 -2.72
N ARG A 289 -2.38 -19.38 -4.03
CA ARG A 289 -3.01 -18.18 -4.60
C ARG A 289 -4.52 -18.13 -4.32
N GLY A 290 -5.17 -19.30 -4.23
CA GLY A 290 -6.58 -19.45 -3.93
C GLY A 290 -6.96 -19.35 -2.45
N LEU A 291 -5.99 -19.34 -1.52
CA LEU A 291 -6.29 -19.22 -0.09
C LEU A 291 -7.02 -17.91 0.19
N GLN A 292 -8.06 -17.95 1.03
CA GLN A 292 -8.71 -16.76 1.58
C GLN A 292 -8.20 -16.53 3.00
N HIS A 293 -8.27 -15.27 3.44
CA HIS A 293 -7.96 -14.94 4.82
C HIS A 293 -9.23 -14.92 5.64
N VAL A 294 -9.13 -15.55 6.80
CA VAL A 294 -10.27 -15.90 7.63
C VAL A 294 -10.03 -15.40 9.05
N HIS A 295 -11.02 -14.72 9.62
CA HIS A 295 -11.03 -14.33 11.03
C HIS A 295 -12.10 -15.12 11.77
N ARG A 296 -11.73 -15.72 12.90
CA ARG A 296 -12.67 -16.44 13.77
C ARG A 296 -13.00 -15.60 14.99
N CYS A 297 -14.26 -15.61 15.39
CA CYS A 297 -14.73 -14.85 16.54
C CYS A 297 -15.90 -15.56 17.23
N SER A 298 -16.12 -15.23 18.50
CA SER A 298 -17.29 -15.69 19.27
C SER A 298 -18.53 -14.91 18.85
N LYS A 299 -19.72 -15.40 19.24
CA LYS A 299 -20.99 -14.71 19.01
C LYS A 299 -20.97 -13.26 19.51
N VAL A 300 -20.48 -13.03 20.73
CA VAL A 300 -20.42 -11.70 21.36
C VAL A 300 -19.53 -10.75 20.53
N ILE A 301 -18.35 -11.20 20.13
CA ILE A 301 -17.45 -10.39 19.31
C ILE A 301 -18.05 -10.12 17.93
N PHE A 302 -18.74 -11.11 17.33
CA PHE A 302 -19.39 -10.93 16.05
C PHE A 302 -20.52 -9.89 16.10
N GLU A 303 -21.37 -9.94 17.14
CA GLU A 303 -22.42 -8.95 17.36
C GLU A 303 -21.83 -7.54 17.50
N SER A 304 -20.74 -7.38 18.26
CA SER A 304 -20.02 -6.11 18.33
C SER A 304 -19.45 -5.67 16.98
N ILE A 305 -18.87 -6.57 16.18
CA ILE A 305 -18.40 -6.26 14.82
C ILE A 305 -19.55 -5.74 13.95
N LEU A 306 -20.75 -6.33 14.06
CA LEU A 306 -21.92 -5.88 13.30
C LEU A 306 -22.39 -4.48 13.72
N VAL A 307 -22.35 -4.17 15.02
CA VAL A 307 -22.75 -2.86 15.57
C VAL A 307 -21.73 -1.78 15.23
N HIS A 308 -20.43 -2.04 15.45
CA HIS A 308 -19.36 -1.10 15.10
C HIS A 308 -19.16 -0.96 13.59
N GLY A 309 -19.56 -1.97 12.82
CA GLY A 309 -19.46 -2.00 11.36
C GLY A 309 -18.05 -2.28 10.83
N HIS A 310 -17.12 -2.71 11.69
CA HIS A 310 -15.76 -3.11 11.30
C HIS A 310 -15.13 -4.07 12.32
N VAL A 311 -14.11 -4.79 11.86
CA VAL A 311 -13.22 -5.57 12.72
C VAL A 311 -12.23 -4.64 13.44
N MET A 312 -11.85 -5.01 14.66
CA MET A 312 -11.09 -4.14 15.57
C MET A 312 -9.83 -4.83 16.06
N SER A 313 -8.73 -4.07 16.13
CA SER A 313 -7.51 -4.51 16.80
C SER A 313 -7.69 -4.49 18.33
N ARG A 314 -6.77 -5.11 19.06
CA ARG A 314 -6.80 -5.07 20.52
C ARG A 314 -6.64 -3.65 21.05
N GLU A 315 -5.72 -2.88 20.48
CA GLU A 315 -5.52 -1.46 20.81
C GLU A 315 -6.80 -0.64 20.58
N HIS A 316 -7.52 -0.90 19.48
CA HIS A 316 -8.80 -0.24 19.21
C HIS A 316 -9.82 -0.57 20.31
N MET A 317 -9.96 -1.85 20.68
CA MET A 317 -10.87 -2.27 21.74
C MET A 317 -10.52 -1.61 23.09
N GLU A 318 -9.23 -1.49 23.43
CA GLU A 318 -8.78 -0.80 24.65
C GLU A 318 -9.19 0.69 24.65
N HIS A 319 -9.15 1.35 23.49
CA HIS A 319 -9.61 2.74 23.35
C HIS A 319 -11.13 2.92 23.48
N LEU A 320 -11.93 1.88 23.30
CA LEU A 320 -13.37 1.94 23.53
C LEU A 320 -13.74 2.20 25.01
N LEU A 321 -12.80 2.15 25.95
CA LEU A 321 -13.05 2.63 27.33
C LEU A 321 -13.26 4.15 27.42
N LYS A 322 -12.81 4.90 26.40
CA LYS A 322 -12.82 6.36 26.40
C LYS A 322 -14.06 6.88 25.66
N PRO A 323 -15.00 7.59 26.33
CA PRO A 323 -16.22 8.10 25.69
C PRO A 323 -15.94 8.98 24.47
N GLN A 324 -14.88 9.79 24.49
CA GLN A 324 -14.54 10.66 23.36
C GLN A 324 -14.13 9.86 22.12
N PHE A 325 -13.42 8.74 22.32
CA PHE A 325 -13.03 7.85 21.24
C PHE A 325 -14.25 7.16 20.64
N VAL A 326 -15.19 6.71 21.48
CA VAL A 326 -16.46 6.11 21.02
C VAL A 326 -17.31 7.13 20.26
N ALA A 327 -17.43 8.37 20.75
CA ALA A 327 -18.12 9.41 20.02
C ALA A 327 -17.50 9.68 18.63
N GLN A 328 -16.16 9.63 18.51
CA GLN A 328 -15.49 9.70 17.21
C GLN A 328 -15.77 8.48 16.34
N ALA A 329 -15.81 7.27 16.92
CA ALA A 329 -16.16 6.05 16.19
C ALA A 329 -17.59 6.11 15.63
N VAL A 330 -18.56 6.60 16.41
CA VAL A 330 -19.95 6.83 15.97
C VAL A 330 -19.99 7.83 14.82
N GLN A 331 -19.24 8.93 14.91
CA GLN A 331 -19.17 9.92 13.82
C GLN A 331 -18.65 9.29 12.53
N GLN A 332 -17.69 8.37 12.63
CA GLN A 332 -17.12 7.65 11.48
C GLN A 332 -17.99 6.48 11.00
N HIS A 333 -19.04 6.13 11.75
CA HIS A 333 -19.91 5.01 11.41
C HIS A 333 -20.64 5.26 10.09
N ARG A 334 -20.75 4.22 9.25
CA ARG A 334 -21.27 4.32 7.88
C ARG A 334 -22.66 4.97 7.81
N ARG A 335 -23.54 4.64 8.75
CA ARG A 335 -24.91 5.17 8.76
C ARG A 335 -24.93 6.68 9.04
N VAL A 336 -24.04 7.16 9.92
CA VAL A 336 -23.90 8.58 10.26
C VAL A 336 -23.20 9.35 9.14
N GLN A 337 -22.12 8.80 8.59
CA GLN A 337 -21.40 9.40 7.45
C GLN A 337 -22.30 9.59 6.23
N LYS A 338 -23.24 8.67 5.97
CA LYS A 338 -24.24 8.85 4.89
C LYS A 338 -25.11 10.09 5.08
N ILE A 339 -25.46 10.42 6.31
CA ILE A 339 -26.27 11.60 6.62
C ILE A 339 -25.45 12.87 6.37
N PHE A 340 -24.19 12.89 6.82
CA PHE A 340 -23.27 14.01 6.57
C PHE A 340 -23.02 14.20 5.07
N ASP A 341 -22.74 13.11 4.34
CA ASP A 341 -22.54 13.13 2.88
C ASP A 341 -23.79 13.59 2.11
N ARG A 342 -24.99 13.28 2.61
CA ARG A 342 -26.26 13.67 1.97
C ARG A 342 -26.51 15.16 2.11
N HIS A 343 -26.36 15.70 3.32
CA HIS A 343 -26.73 17.08 3.61
C HIS A 343 -25.60 18.07 3.32
N LYS A 344 -24.33 17.69 3.52
CA LYS A 344 -23.13 18.51 3.28
C LYS A 344 -23.17 19.91 3.91
N ILE A 345 -23.81 20.05 5.06
CA ILE A 345 -23.94 21.30 5.81
C ILE A 345 -23.13 21.18 7.10
N GLN A 346 -22.13 22.05 7.27
CA GLN A 346 -21.22 22.02 8.42
C GLN A 346 -21.96 22.11 9.76
N THR A 347 -23.02 22.93 9.83
CA THR A 347 -23.85 23.08 11.03
C THR A 347 -24.52 21.77 11.46
N ILE A 348 -24.94 20.93 10.51
CA ILE A 348 -25.51 19.60 10.83
C ILE A 348 -24.43 18.72 11.45
N GLU A 349 -23.23 18.69 10.87
CA GLU A 349 -22.13 17.91 11.42
C GLU A 349 -21.77 18.36 12.83
N ASP A 350 -21.67 19.67 13.08
CA ASP A 350 -21.25 20.19 14.37
C ASP A 350 -22.31 19.92 15.46
N ARG A 351 -23.59 20.09 15.12
CA ARG A 351 -24.71 19.74 16.01
C ARG A 351 -24.77 18.24 16.29
N ALA A 352 -24.57 17.41 15.26
CA ALA A 352 -24.50 15.96 15.42
C ALA A 352 -23.30 15.52 16.28
N LYS A 353 -22.13 16.17 16.16
CA LYS A 353 -20.96 15.89 17.01
C LYS A 353 -21.27 16.12 18.49
N GLU A 354 -21.88 17.25 18.82
CA GLU A 354 -22.29 17.55 20.21
C GLU A 354 -23.34 16.57 20.71
N TYR A 355 -24.35 16.29 19.87
CA TYR A 355 -25.43 15.35 20.17
C TYR A 355 -24.92 13.94 20.47
N ILE A 356 -24.06 13.40 19.60
CA ILE A 356 -23.43 12.09 19.75
C ILE A 356 -22.60 12.03 21.04
N ARG A 357 -21.78 13.05 21.31
CA ARG A 357 -20.95 13.10 22.53
C ARG A 357 -21.80 13.05 23.79
N ALA A 358 -22.88 13.81 23.85
CA ALA A 358 -23.77 13.83 25.00
C ALA A 358 -24.46 12.47 25.23
N ILE A 359 -24.95 11.82 24.17
CA ILE A 359 -25.54 10.46 24.28
C ILE A 359 -24.51 9.46 24.79
N VAL A 360 -23.31 9.42 24.21
CA VAL A 360 -22.26 8.50 24.63
C VAL A 360 -21.87 8.73 26.09
N ASN A 361 -21.74 9.98 26.53
CA ASN A 361 -21.44 10.31 27.92
C ASN A 361 -22.53 9.80 28.88
N VAL A 362 -23.81 9.95 28.52
CA VAL A 362 -24.94 9.43 29.30
C VAL A 362 -24.87 7.91 29.43
N GLU A 363 -24.64 7.19 28.33
CA GLU A 363 -24.53 5.72 28.38
C GLU A 363 -23.33 5.24 29.22
N TYR A 364 -22.19 5.93 29.13
CA TYR A 364 -21.02 5.59 29.94
C TYR A 364 -21.23 5.91 31.42
N ALA A 365 -21.88 7.03 31.75
CA ALA A 365 -22.20 7.40 33.12
C ALA A 365 -23.13 6.38 33.79
N LYS A 366 -24.12 5.84 33.05
CA LYS A 366 -25.01 4.77 33.57
C LYS A 366 -24.23 3.55 34.03
N LYS A 367 -23.17 3.14 33.31
CA LYS A 367 -22.38 1.94 33.62
C LYS A 367 -21.16 2.18 34.51
N ALA A 368 -20.62 3.40 34.55
CA ALA A 368 -19.55 3.77 35.49
C ALA A 368 -19.98 3.58 36.96
N ASN A 369 -21.27 3.73 37.26
CA ASN A 369 -21.83 3.48 38.59
C ASN A 369 -21.96 1.98 38.95
N VAL A 370 -21.75 1.06 38.00
CA VAL A 370 -22.01 -0.38 38.15
C VAL A 370 -20.71 -1.21 38.11
N LEU A 371 -19.64 -0.70 37.52
CA LEU A 371 -18.37 -1.41 37.33
C LEU A 371 -17.27 -0.85 38.26
N PRO A 372 -16.31 -1.70 38.70
CA PRO A 372 -15.28 -1.26 39.65
C PRO A 372 -14.38 -0.14 39.08
N PRO A 373 -13.93 0.82 39.93
CA PRO A 373 -13.14 2.00 39.52
C PRO A 373 -11.82 1.67 38.80
N SER A 374 -11.31 0.46 38.95
CA SER A 374 -10.05 -0.02 38.34
C SER A 374 -10.11 -0.16 36.81
N THR A 375 -11.30 -0.04 36.19
CA THR A 375 -11.51 -0.25 34.76
C THR A 375 -11.25 1.00 33.89
N GLY A 376 -11.10 2.19 34.49
CA GLY A 376 -10.89 3.44 33.74
C GLY A 376 -12.09 3.87 32.88
N ILE A 377 -13.27 3.23 33.07
CA ILE A 377 -14.50 3.54 32.35
C ILE A 377 -14.98 4.95 32.74
N GLY A 378 -15.27 5.77 31.73
CA GLY A 378 -15.76 7.15 31.95
C GLY A 378 -14.66 8.18 32.23
N ALA A 379 -13.38 7.81 32.13
CA ALA A 379 -12.28 8.76 32.19
C ALA A 379 -12.48 9.86 31.13
N GLY A 380 -12.65 11.10 31.58
CA GLY A 380 -12.85 12.28 30.73
C GLY A 380 -14.31 12.76 30.56
N ILE A 381 -15.29 12.17 31.26
CA ILE A 381 -16.63 12.78 31.35
C ILE A 381 -16.53 13.98 32.30
N THR A 382 -16.59 15.20 31.75
CA THR A 382 -16.50 16.45 32.51
C THR A 382 -17.85 17.10 32.79
N SER A 383 -18.90 16.70 32.05
CA SER A 383 -20.26 17.25 32.15
C SER A 383 -21.18 16.38 32.98
N THR A 384 -22.11 17.00 33.70
CA THR A 384 -23.10 16.29 34.53
C THR A 384 -24.15 15.56 33.68
N SER A 385 -24.88 14.60 34.26
CA SER A 385 -25.99 13.91 33.54
C SER A 385 -27.05 14.91 33.07
N GLU A 386 -27.40 15.89 33.90
CA GLU A 386 -28.41 16.91 33.58
C GLU A 386 -27.97 17.84 32.45
N GLU A 387 -26.70 18.24 32.43
CA GLU A 387 -26.12 19.02 31.33
C GLU A 387 -26.16 18.26 30.01
N ASN A 388 -25.79 16.98 30.02
CA ASN A 388 -25.83 16.15 28.81
C ASN A 388 -27.27 15.95 28.32
N ASP A 389 -28.25 15.76 29.21
CA ASP A 389 -29.67 15.67 28.84
C ASP A 389 -30.18 16.96 28.19
N CYS A 390 -29.74 18.13 28.67
CA CYS A 390 -30.06 19.42 28.06
C CYS A 390 -29.45 19.56 26.66
N ILE A 391 -28.20 19.14 26.48
CA ILE A 391 -27.51 19.13 25.18
C ILE A 391 -28.23 18.20 24.20
N ILE A 392 -28.67 17.01 24.65
CA ILE A 392 -29.43 16.05 23.85
C ILE A 392 -30.71 16.68 23.33
N ARG A 393 -31.57 17.21 24.22
CA ARG A 393 -32.87 17.80 23.83
C ARG A 393 -32.70 18.99 22.87
N ARG A 394 -31.73 19.86 23.16
CA ARG A 394 -31.43 21.03 22.33
C ARG A 394 -30.98 20.62 20.93
N ASN A 395 -29.99 19.75 20.83
CA ASN A 395 -29.44 19.37 19.53
C ASN A 395 -30.38 18.46 18.74
N GLU A 396 -31.19 17.63 19.38
CA GLU A 396 -32.27 16.90 18.72
C GLU A 396 -33.27 17.85 18.05
N THR A 397 -33.76 18.86 18.79
CA THR A 397 -34.70 19.85 18.23
C THR A 397 -34.10 20.58 17.02
N ILE A 398 -32.83 20.97 17.11
CA ILE A 398 -32.13 21.65 16.00
C ILE A 398 -31.93 20.69 14.82
N LEU A 399 -31.50 19.46 15.06
CA LEU A 399 -31.27 18.50 13.99
C LEU A 399 -32.57 18.10 13.28
N SER A 400 -33.68 17.95 14.02
CA SER A 400 -34.99 17.66 13.43
C SER A 400 -35.57 18.80 12.60
N THR A 401 -35.09 20.04 12.78
CA THR A 401 -35.46 21.17 11.89
C THR A 401 -34.55 21.26 10.67
N LEU A 402 -33.30 20.80 10.76
CA LEU A 402 -32.32 20.84 9.67
C LEU A 402 -32.29 19.57 8.81
N THR A 403 -32.82 18.46 9.31
CA THR A 403 -32.79 17.13 8.69
C THR A 403 -34.11 16.38 8.90
N SER A 404 -34.23 15.17 8.33
CA SER A 404 -35.38 14.31 8.58
C SER A 404 -35.33 13.71 9.99
N GLN A 405 -36.49 13.45 10.60
CA GLN A 405 -36.56 12.74 11.88
C GLN A 405 -35.91 11.35 11.80
N GLU A 406 -36.02 10.68 10.66
CA GLU A 406 -35.35 9.40 10.40
C GLU A 406 -33.82 9.51 10.54
N ASP A 407 -33.21 10.59 10.03
CA ASP A 407 -31.78 10.81 10.14
C ASP A 407 -31.36 11.03 11.61
N VAL A 408 -32.15 11.79 12.37
CA VAL A 408 -31.91 12.01 13.81
C VAL A 408 -32.00 10.69 14.59
N ASP A 409 -33.02 9.88 14.31
CA ASP A 409 -33.21 8.57 14.93
C ASP A 409 -32.06 7.61 14.61
N ILE A 410 -31.53 7.65 13.38
CA ILE A 410 -30.35 6.86 12.99
C ILE A 410 -29.12 7.29 13.78
N ILE A 411 -28.88 8.60 13.95
CA ILE A 411 -27.74 9.12 14.72
C ILE A 411 -27.85 8.67 16.18
N ARG A 412 -29.03 8.88 16.80
CA ARG A 412 -29.29 8.47 18.19
C ARG A 412 -29.06 6.98 18.36
N ARG A 413 -29.69 6.15 17.51
CA ARG A 413 -29.58 4.69 17.56
C ARG A 413 -28.12 4.23 17.43
N CYS A 414 -27.37 4.77 16.46
CA CYS A 414 -25.96 4.43 16.31
C CYS A 414 -25.15 4.82 17.55
N ALA A 415 -25.40 6.00 18.13
CA ALA A 415 -24.69 6.47 19.32
C ALA A 415 -24.94 5.54 20.53
N THR A 416 -26.19 5.18 20.78
CA THR A 416 -26.57 4.27 21.88
C THR A 416 -26.04 2.86 21.65
N GLU A 417 -26.32 2.23 20.50
CA GLU A 417 -25.92 0.86 20.21
C GLU A 417 -24.39 0.67 20.27
N ILE A 418 -23.62 1.61 19.67
CA ILE A 418 -22.15 1.53 19.68
C ILE A 418 -21.60 1.76 21.09
N ALA A 419 -22.18 2.67 21.88
CA ALA A 419 -21.75 2.87 23.27
C ALA A 419 -22.01 1.62 24.13
N GLU A 420 -23.19 1.02 24.03
CA GLU A 420 -23.53 -0.21 24.74
C GLU A 420 -22.65 -1.38 24.31
N ALA A 421 -22.45 -1.57 23.00
CA ALA A 421 -21.56 -2.60 22.46
C ALA A 421 -20.11 -2.43 22.94
N SER A 422 -19.64 -1.18 22.99
CA SER A 422 -18.30 -0.83 23.51
C SER A 422 -18.15 -1.23 24.98
N LEU A 423 -19.14 -0.93 25.82
CA LEU A 423 -19.15 -1.31 27.23
C LEU A 423 -19.24 -2.83 27.42
N ASN A 424 -20.05 -3.51 26.61
CA ASN A 424 -20.25 -4.96 26.68
C ASN A 424 -18.99 -5.76 26.28
N LEU A 425 -18.20 -5.23 25.34
CA LEU A 425 -16.90 -5.81 24.97
C LEU A 425 -15.93 -5.86 26.16
N HIS A 426 -15.94 -4.83 27.01
CA HIS A 426 -15.07 -4.79 28.20
C HIS A 426 -15.57 -5.68 29.33
N ALA A 427 -16.89 -5.85 29.47
CA ALA A 427 -17.46 -6.78 30.42
C ALA A 427 -17.15 -8.25 30.08
N ASN A 428 -16.85 -8.55 28.81
CA ASN A 428 -16.54 -9.89 28.31
C ASN A 428 -15.20 -9.90 27.57
N PRO A 429 -14.06 -9.84 28.26
CA PRO A 429 -12.74 -9.84 27.63
C PRO A 429 -12.41 -11.23 27.05
N ALA A 430 -13.11 -11.63 26.00
CA ALA A 430 -12.81 -12.79 25.19
C ALA A 430 -12.02 -12.32 23.96
N GLY A 431 -10.81 -12.83 23.76
CA GLY A 431 -9.94 -12.43 22.66
C GLY A 431 -8.54 -12.09 23.13
N ILE A 432 -7.63 -12.09 22.16
CA ILE A 432 -6.18 -12.00 22.34
C ILE A 432 -5.79 -10.72 23.12
N GLY A 433 -5.08 -10.91 24.22
CA GLY A 433 -4.43 -9.90 25.05
C GLY A 433 -3.18 -10.49 25.69
N TYR A 434 -2.53 -11.40 24.96
CA TYR A 434 -1.36 -12.11 25.43
C TYR A 434 -0.21 -11.11 25.52
N VAL A 435 0.48 -11.05 26.66
CA VAL A 435 1.55 -10.06 26.92
C VAL A 435 2.56 -9.93 25.75
N PRO A 436 2.96 -11.03 25.07
CA PRO A 436 3.80 -10.96 23.88
C PRO A 436 3.26 -10.15 22.71
N ASP A 437 1.95 -9.97 22.57
CA ASP A 437 1.40 -9.23 21.43
C ASP A 437 1.80 -7.75 21.43
N LYS A 438 1.89 -7.13 22.61
CA LYS A 438 2.39 -5.75 22.75
C LYS A 438 3.86 -5.64 22.36
N ALA A 439 4.67 -6.63 22.75
CA ALA A 439 6.08 -6.68 22.37
C ALA A 439 6.29 -6.93 20.87
N LEU A 440 5.39 -7.67 20.23
CA LEU A 440 5.42 -8.00 18.80
C LEU A 440 4.66 -6.97 17.94
N GLY A 441 3.96 -6.02 18.56
CA GLY A 441 3.09 -5.04 17.90
C GLY A 441 1.87 -5.63 17.19
N THR A 442 1.50 -6.88 17.48
CA THR A 442 0.34 -7.56 16.88
C THR A 442 -0.98 -7.08 17.44
N ASP A 443 -0.97 -6.46 18.62
CA ASP A 443 -2.13 -5.82 19.27
C ASP A 443 -2.69 -4.63 18.48
N ARG A 444 -1.85 -4.00 17.65
CA ARG A 444 -2.23 -2.91 16.73
C ARG A 444 -2.87 -3.40 15.42
N HIS A 445 -2.88 -4.71 15.18
CA HIS A 445 -3.34 -5.29 13.92
C HIS A 445 -4.63 -6.09 14.13
N VAL A 446 -5.45 -6.17 13.08
CA VAL A 446 -6.50 -7.20 12.98
C VAL A 446 -5.85 -8.45 12.40
N PHE A 447 -5.85 -9.54 13.16
CA PHE A 447 -5.26 -10.79 12.68
C PHE A 447 -6.29 -11.61 11.88
N SER A 448 -5.80 -12.28 10.85
CA SER A 448 -6.54 -13.28 10.09
C SER A 448 -5.60 -14.41 9.70
N ILE A 449 -6.16 -15.55 9.34
CA ILE A 449 -5.41 -16.77 9.07
C ILE A 449 -5.62 -17.14 7.60
N LEU A 450 -4.53 -17.44 6.91
CA LEU A 450 -4.54 -17.92 5.54
C LEU A 450 -4.63 -19.45 5.53
N GLY A 451 -5.78 -19.98 5.10
CA GLY A 451 -6.01 -21.43 5.00
C GLY A 451 -6.73 -22.06 6.20
N PRO A 452 -6.74 -23.39 6.28
CA PRO A 452 -7.54 -24.12 7.27
C PRO A 452 -7.04 -23.84 8.70
N HIS A 453 -7.96 -23.45 9.58
CA HIS A 453 -7.68 -23.21 11.00
C HIS A 453 -8.58 -24.08 11.86
N LEU A 454 -7.99 -24.78 12.82
CA LEU A 454 -8.70 -25.68 13.75
C LEU A 454 -8.92 -25.08 15.14
N GLY A 455 -8.51 -23.84 15.39
CA GLY A 455 -8.68 -23.21 16.70
C GLY A 455 -10.12 -22.76 16.93
N HIS A 456 -10.97 -23.71 17.34
CA HIS A 456 -12.34 -23.50 17.80
C HIS A 456 -12.41 -22.58 19.02
N TYR A 457 -11.32 -22.43 19.76
CA TYR A 457 -11.23 -21.57 20.95
C TYR A 457 -11.37 -20.06 20.65
N TYR A 458 -11.31 -19.61 19.40
CA TYR A 458 -11.67 -18.24 19.02
C TYR A 458 -13.17 -18.03 18.78
N GLY A 459 -13.94 -19.11 18.71
CA GLY A 459 -15.37 -19.11 18.39
C GLY A 459 -15.68 -19.77 17.04
N ASP A 460 -16.96 -20.05 16.85
CA ASP A 460 -17.49 -20.83 15.73
C ASP A 460 -17.90 -19.96 14.53
N ILE A 461 -17.85 -18.63 14.66
CA ILE A 461 -18.19 -17.72 13.57
C ILE A 461 -16.93 -17.44 12.75
N VAL A 462 -17.05 -17.65 11.44
CA VAL A 462 -15.96 -17.56 10.48
C VAL A 462 -16.23 -16.40 9.52
N LEU A 463 -15.45 -15.34 9.63
CA LEU A 463 -15.48 -14.19 8.72
C LEU A 463 -14.46 -14.42 7.60
N VAL A 464 -14.94 -14.49 6.36
CA VAL A 464 -14.09 -14.60 5.17
C VAL A 464 -13.96 -13.21 4.57
N PHE A 465 -12.73 -12.71 4.50
CA PHE A 465 -12.46 -11.39 3.97
C PHE A 465 -12.19 -11.41 2.46
N LYS A 466 -12.42 -10.27 1.78
CA LYS A 466 -12.14 -10.09 0.35
C LYS A 466 -10.64 -10.22 0.07
N HIS A 467 -10.26 -11.03 -0.91
CA HIS A 467 -8.85 -11.36 -1.22
C HIS A 467 -7.92 -10.14 -1.36
N GLU A 468 -8.44 -9.05 -1.92
CA GLU A 468 -7.74 -7.78 -2.16
C GLU A 468 -7.09 -7.16 -0.93
N LEU A 469 -7.62 -7.40 0.28
CA LEU A 469 -7.04 -6.84 1.49
C LEU A 469 -5.59 -7.28 1.69
N LYS A 470 -5.16 -8.41 1.14
CA LYS A 470 -3.76 -8.86 1.17
C LYS A 470 -2.80 -7.94 0.42
N HIS A 471 -3.31 -7.15 -0.52
CA HIS A 471 -2.56 -6.18 -1.30
C HIS A 471 -2.60 -4.79 -0.68
N HIS A 472 -3.31 -4.60 0.43
CA HIS A 472 -3.33 -3.33 1.15
C HIS A 472 -1.95 -3.04 1.76
N PRO A 473 -1.38 -1.82 1.66
CA PRO A 473 -0.03 -1.53 2.17
C PRO A 473 0.19 -1.82 3.66
N ASP A 474 -0.87 -1.78 4.48
CA ASP A 474 -0.81 -2.14 5.91
C ASP A 474 -1.03 -3.64 6.19
N ALA A 475 -1.40 -4.44 5.18
CA ALA A 475 -1.47 -5.88 5.35
C ALA A 475 -0.05 -6.45 5.41
N ASN A 476 0.15 -7.49 6.21
CA ASN A 476 1.37 -8.30 6.16
C ASN A 476 0.99 -9.73 6.53
N PHE A 477 1.84 -10.69 6.18
CA PHE A 477 1.70 -12.06 6.63
C PHE A 477 3.05 -12.59 7.08
N SER A 478 3.03 -13.41 8.12
CA SER A 478 4.17 -14.17 8.59
C SER A 478 3.94 -15.65 8.28
N MET A 479 5.02 -16.41 8.09
CA MET A 479 4.95 -17.86 7.83
C MET A 479 4.39 -18.67 9.02
N GLN A 480 4.30 -18.04 10.19
CA GLN A 480 3.86 -18.63 11.46
C GLN A 480 3.20 -17.57 12.33
N ALA A 481 2.41 -18.01 13.30
CA ALA A 481 1.86 -17.13 14.32
C ALA A 481 2.98 -16.42 15.09
N ALA A 482 2.77 -15.14 15.41
CA ALA A 482 3.74 -14.32 16.14
C ALA A 482 4.10 -14.93 17.51
N THR A 483 3.12 -15.57 18.16
CA THR A 483 3.29 -16.30 19.43
C THR A 483 4.25 -17.49 19.34
N SER A 484 4.41 -18.09 18.16
CA SER A 484 5.39 -19.16 17.92
C SER A 484 6.84 -18.66 17.97
N TYR A 485 7.07 -17.38 17.64
CA TYR A 485 8.39 -16.75 17.79
C TYR A 485 8.67 -16.49 19.27
N SER A 486 7.71 -15.88 19.99
CA SER A 486 7.87 -15.60 21.43
C SER A 486 8.12 -16.86 22.26
N SER A 487 7.34 -17.92 22.01
CA SER A 487 7.45 -19.20 22.73
C SER A 487 8.63 -20.08 22.31
N GLY A 488 9.34 -19.73 21.24
CA GLY A 488 10.43 -20.55 20.69
C GLY A 488 9.99 -21.78 19.87
N ARG A 489 8.69 -22.11 19.83
CA ARG A 489 8.16 -23.26 19.06
C ARG A 489 8.49 -23.20 17.58
N ASN A 490 8.60 -22.00 17.01
CA ASN A 490 8.94 -21.82 15.61
C ASN A 490 10.29 -22.48 15.24
N PHE A 491 11.27 -22.46 16.15
CA PHE A 491 12.63 -22.96 15.91
C PHE A 491 12.70 -24.50 15.96
N THR A 492 11.77 -25.15 16.67
CA THR A 492 11.66 -26.61 16.69
C THR A 492 11.11 -27.15 15.37
N HIS A 493 10.13 -26.47 14.77
CA HIS A 493 9.45 -26.95 13.56
C HIS A 493 10.08 -26.44 12.25
N ARG A 494 11.01 -25.49 12.32
CA ARG A 494 11.68 -24.90 11.15
C ARG A 494 13.18 -24.81 11.40
N ALA A 495 13.87 -25.91 11.12
CA ALA A 495 15.32 -26.01 11.34
C ALA A 495 16.16 -25.01 10.53
N TRP A 496 15.60 -24.38 9.50
CA TRP A 496 16.23 -23.28 8.75
C TRP A 496 16.14 -21.91 9.45
N ILE A 497 15.47 -21.81 10.60
CA ILE A 497 15.40 -20.59 11.42
C ILE A 497 16.17 -20.87 12.72
N LYS A 498 17.22 -20.09 12.97
CA LYS A 498 18.02 -20.20 14.20
C LYS A 498 17.40 -19.34 15.31
N ASP A 499 17.22 -19.89 16.50
CA ASP A 499 16.76 -19.11 17.66
C ASP A 499 17.84 -18.12 18.10
N SER A 500 17.45 -16.86 18.35
CA SER A 500 18.35 -15.87 18.92
C SER A 500 18.59 -16.05 20.42
N ASN A 501 17.82 -16.92 21.09
CA ASN A 501 17.82 -17.18 22.53
C ASN A 501 17.54 -15.94 23.40
N THR A 502 17.03 -14.85 22.81
CA THR A 502 16.67 -13.60 23.48
C THR A 502 15.29 -13.15 23.04
N ALA A 503 14.54 -12.50 23.93
CA ALA A 503 13.19 -12.03 23.62
C ALA A 503 13.21 -10.97 22.50
N GLU A 504 14.14 -10.02 22.58
CA GLU A 504 14.33 -8.95 21.60
C GLU A 504 14.76 -9.52 20.24
N GLY A 505 15.65 -10.51 20.23
CA GLY A 505 16.08 -11.16 19.01
C GLY A 505 14.93 -11.92 18.34
N ARG A 506 14.06 -12.58 19.11
CA ARG A 506 12.86 -13.26 18.60
C ARG A 506 11.83 -12.27 18.04
N VAL A 507 11.65 -11.11 18.67
CA VAL A 507 10.83 -10.01 18.13
C VAL A 507 11.40 -9.51 16.80
N LYS A 508 12.72 -9.23 16.74
CA LYS A 508 13.39 -8.81 15.51
C LYS A 508 13.24 -9.85 14.40
N GLN A 509 13.34 -11.14 14.71
CA GLN A 509 13.12 -12.22 13.77
C GLN A 509 11.67 -12.30 13.29
N PHE A 510 10.68 -12.06 14.16
CA PHE A 510 9.28 -11.98 13.75
C PHE A 510 9.07 -10.86 12.72
N HIS A 511 9.55 -9.65 12.98
CA HIS A 511 9.45 -8.54 12.02
C HIS A 511 10.24 -8.81 10.72
N GLY A 512 11.41 -9.46 10.83
CA GLY A 512 12.19 -9.94 9.70
C GLY A 512 11.58 -11.10 8.92
N SER A 513 10.46 -11.66 9.40
CA SER A 513 9.74 -12.74 8.74
C SER A 513 8.47 -12.30 8.01
N LYS A 514 8.11 -11.01 8.12
CA LYS A 514 6.93 -10.45 7.49
C LYS A 514 7.10 -10.39 5.97
N LEU A 515 6.06 -10.77 5.27
CA LEU A 515 5.93 -10.81 3.82
C LEU A 515 4.70 -10.01 3.39
N HIS A 516 4.64 -9.65 2.10
CA HIS A 516 3.54 -8.87 1.51
C HIS A 516 3.19 -9.37 0.11
N CYS A 517 1.90 -9.39 -0.27
CA CYS A 517 1.46 -10.01 -1.52
C CYS A 517 1.78 -9.17 -2.77
N SER A 518 2.21 -7.92 -2.58
CA SER A 518 2.74 -7.08 -3.66
C SER A 518 4.20 -7.39 -3.99
N VAL A 519 4.93 -8.12 -3.13
CA VAL A 519 6.30 -8.54 -3.47
C VAL A 519 6.20 -9.80 -4.32
N PRO A 520 6.68 -9.76 -5.57
CA PRO A 520 6.66 -10.93 -6.44
C PRO A 520 7.59 -12.02 -5.90
N GLY A 521 7.10 -13.26 -5.98
CA GLY A 521 7.79 -14.50 -5.65
C GLY A 521 8.80 -14.92 -6.69
#